data_AF-A0AAC9YW78-F1
#
_entry.id   AF-A0AAC9YW78-F1
#
_cell.length_a   1.000
_cell.length_b   1.000
_cell.length_c   1.000
_cell.angle_alpha   90.00
_cell.angle_beta   90.00
_cell.angle_gamma   90.00
#
_symmetry.space_group_name_H-M   'P 1'
#
loop_
_entity.id
_entity.type
_entity.pdbx_description
1 polymer ?
#
loop_
_entity_poly.entity_id
_entity_poly.type
_entity_poly.pdbx_seq_one_letter_code
_entity_poly.pdbx_strand_id
1 'polypeptide(L)'
;MAEADSKPELTSTLHLGLRPVVGDSSSELIKDYLATSSAEERAVLESTLAGDGKSAMVLIHRGPGRGARFLVTDQGATIGRSAESAIFLDDVTVSRKHAAIEKSDSGFIFKDTGSLNGSYINNEPTTEKQLSVGDEIQVGKFHLLFITAPK
;
A
#
# COMPACT_ATOMS: atom_id res chain seq x y z
N MET A 1 -44.44 50.06 -1.50
CA MET A 1 -44.54 48.58 -1.49
C MET A 1 -43.13 48.06 -1.28
N ALA A 2 -42.91 47.49 -0.11
CA ALA A 2 -41.65 46.95 0.37
C ALA A 2 -41.64 45.42 0.24
N GLU A 3 -40.47 44.85 0.55
CA GLU A 3 -40.13 43.44 0.72
C GLU A 3 -39.74 42.68 -0.56
N ALA A 4 -38.68 41.86 -0.60
CA ALA A 4 -37.56 41.66 0.31
C ALA A 4 -36.52 40.81 -0.45
N ASP A 5 -35.28 40.96 -0.01
CA ASP A 5 -34.09 40.16 -0.32
C ASP A 5 -34.30 38.65 -0.13
N SER A 6 -33.69 37.81 -0.99
CA SER A 6 -33.14 36.50 -0.58
C SER A 6 -32.36 35.83 -1.70
N LYS A 7 -31.02 35.88 -1.59
CA LYS A 7 -30.15 34.80 -2.05
C LYS A 7 -30.35 33.59 -1.12
N PRO A 8 -30.38 32.34 -1.61
CA PRO A 8 -30.07 31.22 -0.74
C PRO A 8 -28.55 31.06 -0.63
N GLU A 9 -28.04 31.53 0.50
CA GLU A 9 -26.74 31.13 1.05
C GLU A 9 -26.77 29.67 1.54
N LEU A 10 -25.58 29.04 1.45
CA LEU A 10 -25.00 28.12 2.45
C LEU A 10 -25.46 26.65 2.58
N THR A 11 -24.41 25.81 2.64
CA THR A 11 -24.27 24.59 3.43
C THR A 11 -24.77 23.27 2.83
N SER A 12 -23.82 22.59 2.19
CA SER A 12 -23.53 21.21 2.61
C SER A 12 -22.02 21.02 2.64
N THR A 13 -21.38 21.73 3.57
CA THR A 13 -20.12 21.27 4.15
C THR A 13 -20.44 19.98 4.88
N LEU A 14 -20.31 18.87 4.17
CA LEU A 14 -20.30 17.56 4.78
C LEU A 14 -19.10 17.55 5.72
N HIS A 15 -19.35 17.77 7.01
CA HIS A 15 -18.42 17.46 8.08
C HIS A 15 -18.26 15.94 8.09
N LEU A 16 -17.45 15.43 7.17
CA LEU A 16 -16.86 14.12 7.35
C LEU A 16 -15.90 14.29 8.51
N GLY A 17 -16.38 13.95 9.70
CA GLY A 17 -15.60 13.99 10.92
C GLY A 17 -14.22 13.43 10.62
N LEU A 18 -13.22 14.29 10.79
CA LEU A 18 -11.83 13.90 10.89
C LEU A 18 -11.74 12.92 12.06
N ARG A 19 -11.97 11.64 11.76
CA ARG A 19 -11.37 10.58 12.56
C ARG A 19 -9.89 10.71 12.23
N PRO A 20 -9.03 11.08 13.19
CA PRO A 20 -7.61 10.85 12.98
C PRO A 20 -7.48 9.33 12.79
N VAL A 21 -7.20 8.90 11.56
CA VAL A 21 -6.75 7.52 11.31
C VAL A 21 -5.29 7.46 11.70
N VAL A 22 -5.01 7.78 12.96
CA VAL A 22 -3.74 7.60 13.64
C VAL A 22 -4.07 6.58 14.71
N GLY A 23 -4.03 5.29 14.37
CA GLY A 23 -4.50 4.28 15.31
C GLY A 23 -4.36 2.80 14.91
N ASP A 24 -4.03 2.46 13.67
CA ASP A 24 -3.58 1.11 13.35
C ASP A 24 -2.10 1.21 13.00
N SER A 25 -1.26 1.25 14.03
CA SER A 25 0.19 1.17 13.80
C SER A 25 0.45 -0.08 12.98
N SER A 26 1.23 0.05 11.91
CA SER A 26 1.59 -1.06 11.02
C SER A 26 2.11 -2.28 11.81
N SER A 27 2.66 -2.05 13.00
CA SER A 27 3.05 -3.06 13.99
C SER A 27 1.90 -3.87 14.60
N GLU A 28 0.73 -3.27 14.84
CA GLU A 28 -0.47 -3.95 15.38
C GLU A 28 -1.10 -4.85 14.32
N LEU A 29 -1.18 -4.40 13.05
CA LEU A 29 -1.60 -5.24 11.92
C LEU A 29 -0.66 -6.44 11.71
N ILE A 30 0.66 -6.21 11.84
CA ILE A 30 1.66 -7.27 11.77
C ILE A 30 1.49 -8.24 12.95
N LYS A 31 1.21 -7.75 14.17
CA LYS A 31 0.98 -8.59 15.36
C LYS A 31 -0.32 -9.40 15.28
N ASP A 32 -1.42 -8.79 14.85
CA ASP A 32 -2.72 -9.45 14.70
C ASP A 32 -2.65 -10.58 13.67
N TYR A 33 -1.90 -10.35 12.58
CA TYR A 33 -1.60 -11.36 11.58
C TYR A 33 -0.65 -12.45 12.09
N LEU A 34 0.44 -12.09 12.80
CA LEU A 34 1.31 -13.06 13.49
C LEU A 34 0.53 -13.91 14.49
N ALA A 35 -0.52 -13.37 15.13
CA ALA A 35 -1.35 -14.10 16.09
C ALA A 35 -2.27 -15.12 15.41
N THR A 36 -2.73 -14.87 14.18
CA THR A 36 -3.61 -15.76 13.41
C THR A 36 -2.88 -16.70 12.44
N SER A 37 -1.59 -16.49 12.19
CA SER A 37 -0.78 -17.28 11.27
C SER A 37 -0.18 -18.57 11.87
N SER A 38 -0.06 -19.61 11.04
CA SER A 38 0.52 -20.92 11.43
C SER A 38 2.03 -20.80 11.74
N ALA A 39 2.60 -21.78 12.46
CA ALA A 39 4.02 -21.76 12.85
C ALA A 39 4.97 -21.66 11.64
N GLU A 40 4.56 -22.16 10.48
CA GLU A 40 5.32 -22.10 9.22
C GLU A 40 5.33 -20.67 8.65
N GLU A 41 4.21 -19.95 8.80
CA GLU A 41 4.08 -18.56 8.35
C GLU A 41 4.85 -17.59 9.26
N ARG A 42 4.89 -17.87 10.56
CA ARG A 42 5.76 -17.16 11.50
C ARG A 42 7.23 -17.31 11.12
N ALA A 43 7.67 -18.51 10.71
CA ALA A 43 9.06 -18.72 10.30
C ALA A 43 9.45 -17.94 9.03
N VAL A 44 8.54 -17.80 8.06
CA VAL A 44 8.78 -16.99 6.85
C VAL A 44 8.80 -15.50 7.17
N LEU A 45 7.91 -15.04 8.05
CA LEU A 45 7.92 -13.65 8.54
C LEU A 45 9.18 -13.36 9.35
N GLU A 46 9.52 -14.19 10.33
CA GLU A 46 10.71 -14.03 11.16
C GLU A 46 11.99 -14.11 10.35
N SER A 47 12.12 -14.99 9.36
CA SER A 47 13.30 -15.02 8.48
C SER A 47 13.39 -13.80 7.55
N THR A 48 12.26 -13.24 7.12
CA THR A 48 12.24 -12.00 6.32
C THR A 48 12.54 -10.77 7.19
N LEU A 49 12.05 -10.74 8.43
CA LEU A 49 12.29 -9.68 9.42
C LEU A 49 13.67 -9.79 10.09
N ALA A 50 14.27 -10.99 10.14
CA ALA A 50 15.62 -11.27 10.66
C ALA A 50 16.70 -11.31 9.56
N GLY A 51 16.33 -11.09 8.30
CA GLY A 51 17.28 -11.03 7.18
C GLY A 51 18.06 -9.71 7.15
N ASP A 52 19.18 -9.70 6.42
CA ASP A 52 20.13 -8.57 6.27
C ASP A 52 19.59 -7.30 5.57
N GLY A 53 18.28 -7.01 5.62
CA GLY A 53 17.66 -5.89 4.88
C GLY A 53 17.66 -6.05 3.36
N LYS A 54 17.94 -7.27 2.87
CA LYS A 54 18.00 -7.64 1.43
C LYS A 54 16.65 -8.08 0.86
N SER A 55 15.67 -8.33 1.73
CA SER A 55 14.34 -8.77 1.31
C SER A 55 13.28 -7.94 2.02
N ALA A 56 12.18 -7.70 1.31
CA ALA A 56 10.99 -7.06 1.85
C ALA A 56 9.77 -7.92 1.49
N MET A 57 8.63 -7.58 2.07
CA MET A 57 7.37 -8.24 1.82
C MET A 57 6.30 -7.17 1.62
N VAL A 58 5.36 -7.47 0.73
CA VAL A 58 4.16 -6.67 0.53
C VAL A 58 2.96 -7.51 0.89
N LEU A 59 2.08 -6.96 1.72
CA LEU A 59 0.85 -7.61 2.20
C LEU A 59 -0.38 -6.84 1.73
N ILE A 60 -1.35 -7.51 1.11
CA ILE A 60 -2.64 -6.87 0.85
C ILE A 60 -3.43 -6.81 2.17
N HIS A 61 -3.56 -5.62 2.76
CA HIS A 61 -4.35 -5.46 4.00
C HIS A 61 -5.78 -4.95 3.72
N ARG A 62 -6.03 -4.32 2.56
CA ARG A 62 -7.36 -3.91 2.11
C ARG A 62 -7.52 -4.11 0.60
N GLY A 63 -8.73 -4.49 0.19
CA GLY A 63 -9.07 -4.79 -1.19
C GLY A 63 -9.26 -6.29 -1.46
N PRO A 64 -9.46 -6.69 -2.73
CA PRO A 64 -9.52 -8.10 -3.10
C PRO A 64 -8.20 -8.79 -2.78
N GLY A 65 -8.25 -10.07 -2.42
CA GLY A 65 -7.04 -10.81 -2.06
C GLY A 65 -6.41 -10.35 -0.73
N ARG A 66 -7.18 -9.72 0.17
CA ARG A 66 -6.75 -9.40 1.53
C ARG A 66 -6.10 -10.64 2.18
N GLY A 67 -4.93 -10.44 2.77
CA GLY A 67 -4.10 -11.50 3.37
C GLY A 67 -3.08 -12.12 2.41
N ALA A 68 -3.15 -11.85 1.11
CA ALA A 68 -2.11 -12.27 0.17
C ALA A 68 -0.80 -11.55 0.44
N ARG A 69 0.30 -12.30 0.35
CA ARG A 69 1.66 -11.84 0.64
C ARG A 69 2.56 -12.10 -0.54
N PHE A 70 3.41 -11.13 -0.84
CA PHE A 70 4.37 -11.21 -1.93
C PHE A 70 5.75 -10.85 -1.43
N LEU A 71 6.73 -11.69 -1.72
CA LEU A 71 8.11 -11.45 -1.33
C LEU A 71 8.79 -10.56 -2.38
N VAL A 72 9.45 -9.52 -1.92
CA VAL A 72 10.28 -8.62 -2.73
C VAL A 72 11.74 -9.01 -2.49
N THR A 73 12.35 -9.56 -3.53
CA THR A 73 13.75 -10.00 -3.50
C THR A 73 14.71 -8.86 -3.89
N ASP A 74 16.00 -9.16 -3.94
CA ASP A 74 17.03 -8.26 -4.45
C ASP A 74 16.81 -7.83 -5.91
N GLN A 75 16.11 -8.64 -6.72
CA GLN A 75 15.76 -8.29 -8.10
C GLN A 75 14.56 -7.33 -8.18
N GLY A 76 14.00 -6.93 -7.03
CA GLY A 76 12.76 -6.17 -6.96
C GLY A 76 11.52 -7.01 -7.19
N ALA A 77 10.40 -6.33 -7.42
CA ALA A 77 9.12 -6.94 -7.73
C ALA A 77 8.28 -6.02 -8.64
N THR A 78 7.70 -6.56 -9.71
CA THR A 78 6.78 -5.82 -10.57
C THR A 78 5.35 -5.95 -10.08
N ILE A 79 4.57 -4.88 -10.16
CA ILE A 79 3.17 -4.80 -9.75
C ILE A 79 2.30 -4.50 -10.97
N GLY A 80 1.25 -5.30 -11.15
CA GLY A 80 0.30 -5.05 -12.24
C GLY A 80 -0.72 -6.16 -12.43
N ARG A 81 -1.65 -5.92 -13.36
CA ARG A 81 -2.64 -6.94 -13.76
C ARG A 81 -2.15 -7.92 -14.81
N SER A 82 -0.86 -7.90 -15.19
CA SER A 82 -0.32 -8.92 -16.07
C SER A 82 0.02 -10.15 -15.25
N ALA A 83 -0.28 -11.35 -15.75
CA ALA A 83 0.13 -12.59 -15.09
C ALA A 83 1.67 -12.75 -15.01
N GLU A 84 2.40 -11.95 -15.79
CA GLU A 84 3.87 -11.86 -15.76
C GLU A 84 4.40 -10.97 -14.61
N SER A 85 3.52 -10.25 -13.91
CA SER A 85 3.92 -9.41 -12.77
C SER A 85 4.17 -10.26 -11.52
N ALA A 86 5.25 -9.97 -10.80
CA ALA A 86 5.58 -10.68 -9.55
C ALA A 86 4.47 -10.51 -8.50
N ILE A 87 3.88 -9.32 -8.45
CA ILE A 87 2.70 -8.97 -7.66
C ILE A 87 1.55 -8.81 -8.65
N PHE A 88 0.87 -9.92 -8.91
CA PHE A 88 -0.28 -9.98 -9.79
C PHE A 88 -1.54 -9.49 -9.08
N LEU A 89 -2.12 -8.41 -9.60
CA LEU A 89 -3.35 -7.80 -9.11
C LEU A 89 -4.42 -7.84 -10.20
N ASP A 90 -5.33 -8.81 -10.11
CA ASP A 90 -6.39 -9.02 -11.10
C ASP A 90 -7.52 -8.00 -10.96
N ASP A 91 -7.31 -6.81 -11.52
CA ASP A 91 -8.35 -5.79 -11.61
C ASP A 91 -8.19 -4.84 -12.79
N VAL A 92 -9.33 -4.37 -13.31
CA VAL A 92 -9.37 -3.44 -14.45
C VAL A 92 -8.80 -2.06 -14.11
N THR A 93 -8.85 -1.62 -12.84
CA THR A 93 -8.26 -0.35 -12.38
C THR A 93 -6.74 -0.41 -12.26
N VAL A 94 -6.15 -1.59 -12.42
CA VAL A 94 -4.70 -1.78 -12.39
C VAL A 94 -4.19 -1.93 -13.83
N SER A 95 -3.16 -1.16 -14.22
CA SER A 95 -2.45 -1.33 -15.48
C SER A 95 -1.72 -2.68 -15.55
N ARG A 96 -1.51 -3.21 -16.77
CA ARG A 96 -0.77 -4.47 -16.97
C ARG A 96 0.64 -4.43 -16.38
N LYS A 97 1.33 -3.31 -16.62
CA LYS A 97 2.56 -2.92 -15.94
C LYS A 97 2.22 -1.62 -15.22
N HIS A 98 1.98 -1.69 -13.91
CA HIS A 98 1.49 -0.54 -13.14
C HIS A 98 2.65 0.16 -12.45
N ALA A 99 3.42 -0.59 -11.69
CA ALA A 99 4.55 -0.11 -10.93
C ALA A 99 5.60 -1.21 -10.74
N ALA A 100 6.73 -0.85 -10.18
CA ALA A 100 7.74 -1.76 -9.71
C ALA A 100 8.27 -1.29 -8.35
N ILE A 101 8.72 -2.24 -7.55
CA ILE A 101 9.55 -2.01 -6.38
C ILE A 101 10.95 -2.45 -6.77
N GLU A 102 11.89 -1.53 -6.79
CA GLU A 102 13.29 -1.77 -7.15
C GLU A 102 14.14 -1.78 -5.89
N LYS A 103 15.13 -2.67 -5.84
CA LYS A 103 16.13 -2.65 -4.77
C LYS A 103 17.14 -1.53 -5.06
N SER A 104 17.48 -0.78 -4.02
CA SER A 104 18.54 0.24 -4.05
C SER A 104 19.53 -0.01 -2.92
N ASP A 105 20.72 0.59 -2.99
CA ASP A 105 21.78 0.49 -1.96
C ASP A 105 21.27 0.92 -0.58
N SER A 106 20.32 1.87 -0.54
CA SER A 106 19.75 2.41 0.68
C SER A 106 18.47 1.71 1.17
N GLY A 107 17.88 0.81 0.38
CA GLY A 107 16.57 0.22 0.70
C GLY A 107 15.79 -0.28 -0.51
N PHE A 108 14.51 0.07 -0.58
CA PHE A 108 13.63 -0.24 -1.69
C PHE A 108 12.97 1.05 -2.19
N ILE A 109 12.80 1.18 -3.50
CA ILE A 109 12.20 2.34 -4.15
C ILE A 109 10.97 1.85 -4.90
N PHE A 110 9.84 2.49 -4.66
CA PHE A 110 8.65 2.32 -5.47
C PHE A 110 8.73 3.23 -6.70
N LYS A 111 8.34 2.70 -7.86
CA LYS A 111 8.33 3.43 -9.13
C LYS A 111 7.08 3.08 -9.94
N ASP A 112 6.26 4.08 -10.22
CA ASP A 112 5.14 3.97 -11.14
C ASP A 112 5.64 3.98 -12.59
N THR A 113 5.11 3.08 -13.43
CA THR A 113 5.55 2.92 -14.83
C THR A 113 4.61 3.59 -15.84
N GLY A 114 3.91 4.64 -15.44
CA GLY A 114 2.91 5.32 -16.26
C GLY A 114 1.55 4.62 -16.17
N SER A 115 1.13 4.32 -14.94
CA SER A 115 -0.19 3.73 -14.71
C SER A 115 -1.33 4.69 -15.08
N LEU A 116 -2.49 4.13 -15.45
CA LEU A 116 -3.63 4.96 -15.90
C LEU A 116 -4.28 5.74 -14.74
N ASN A 117 -4.36 5.12 -13.56
CA ASN A 117 -5.03 5.69 -12.39
C ASN A 117 -4.06 6.33 -11.38
N GLY A 118 -2.75 6.23 -11.65
CA GLY A 118 -1.71 6.61 -10.71
C GLY A 118 -1.55 5.60 -9.57
N SER A 119 -0.43 5.77 -8.87
CA SER A 119 -0.12 5.08 -7.62
C SER A 119 -0.08 6.10 -6.48
N TYR A 120 -0.48 5.67 -5.28
CA TYR A 120 -0.46 6.51 -4.10
C TYR A 120 0.32 5.83 -2.98
N ILE A 121 1.08 6.58 -2.21
CA ILE A 121 1.76 6.06 -1.01
C ILE A 121 1.32 6.93 0.17
N ASN A 122 0.76 6.31 1.20
CA ASN A 122 0.17 6.99 2.36
C ASN A 122 -0.86 8.07 1.96
N ASN A 123 -1.68 7.77 0.94
CA ASN A 123 -2.68 8.67 0.34
C ASN A 123 -2.11 9.86 -0.47
N GLU A 124 -0.80 9.87 -0.77
CA GLU A 124 -0.18 10.91 -1.60
C GLU A 124 0.16 10.37 -2.99
N PRO A 125 -0.25 11.04 -4.09
CA PRO A 125 0.07 10.60 -5.44
C PRO A 125 1.57 10.63 -5.66
N THR A 126 2.13 9.49 -6.08
CA THR A 126 3.58 9.28 -6.11
C THR A 126 4.00 8.52 -7.36
N THR A 127 4.96 9.08 -8.09
CA THR A 127 5.59 8.40 -9.23
C THR A 127 6.85 7.65 -8.83
N GLU A 128 7.60 8.18 -7.87
CA GLU A 128 8.82 7.56 -7.35
C GLU A 128 9.00 7.94 -5.87
N LYS A 129 9.26 6.96 -4.99
CA LYS A 129 9.51 7.20 -3.56
C LYS A 129 10.28 6.06 -2.93
N GLN A 130 11.21 6.41 -2.06
CA GLN A 130 11.88 5.45 -1.19
C GLN A 130 10.89 4.91 -0.15
N LEU A 131 10.71 3.60 -0.12
CA LEU A 131 9.79 2.92 0.77
C LEU A 131 10.39 2.75 2.16
N SER A 132 9.57 3.03 3.16
CA SER A 132 9.85 2.80 4.58
C SER A 132 8.92 1.72 5.12
N VAL A 133 9.38 1.00 6.14
CA VAL A 133 8.56 -0.01 6.82
C VAL A 133 7.23 0.59 7.28
N GLY A 134 6.13 -0.07 6.95
CA GLY A 134 4.79 0.37 7.29
C GLY A 134 4.14 1.32 6.28
N ASP A 135 4.81 1.70 5.20
CA ASP A 135 4.21 2.49 4.11
C ASP A 135 3.04 1.73 3.47
N GLU A 136 1.92 2.43 3.27
CA GLU A 136 0.76 1.91 2.55
C GLU A 136 0.84 2.33 1.08
N ILE A 137 0.99 1.36 0.18
CA ILE A 137 1.00 1.54 -1.27
C ILE A 137 -0.41 1.23 -1.79
N GLN A 138 -1.04 2.20 -2.42
CA GLN A 138 -2.35 2.02 -3.05
C GLN A 138 -2.20 1.95 -4.57
N VAL A 139 -2.74 0.87 -5.14
CA VAL A 139 -2.75 0.58 -6.57
C VAL A 139 -4.18 0.22 -6.97
N GLY A 140 -4.86 1.14 -7.65
CA GLY A 140 -6.29 0.99 -7.94
C GLY A 140 -7.10 0.85 -6.64
N LYS A 141 -7.78 -0.28 -6.48
CA LYS A 141 -8.56 -0.64 -5.28
C LYS A 141 -7.82 -1.49 -4.25
N PHE A 142 -6.54 -1.78 -4.48
CA PHE A 142 -5.71 -2.56 -3.56
C PHE A 142 -4.89 -1.64 -2.68
N HIS A 143 -4.86 -1.94 -1.38
CA HIS A 143 -3.93 -1.33 -0.43
C HIS A 143 -2.95 -2.39 0.07
N LEU A 144 -1.69 -2.12 -0.20
CA LEU A 144 -0.54 -2.97 -0.02
C LEU A 144 0.31 -2.38 1.09
N LEU A 145 0.55 -3.12 2.16
CA LEU A 145 1.43 -2.69 3.25
C LEU A 145 2.85 -3.17 2.97
N PHE A 146 3.80 -2.24 2.94
CA PHE A 146 5.21 -2.56 2.77
C PHE A 146 5.86 -2.91 4.11
N ILE A 147 6.50 -4.06 4.17
CA ILE A 147 7.14 -4.60 5.37
C ILE A 147 8.58 -4.95 4.99
N THR A 148 9.54 -4.46 5.75
CA THR A 148 10.96 -4.82 5.59
C THR A 148 11.56 -5.04 6.97
N ALA A 149 12.64 -5.81 7.07
CA ALA A 149 13.45 -5.86 8.28
C ALA A 149 13.89 -4.42 8.64
N PRO A 150 13.80 -4.02 9.92
CA PRO A 150 14.39 -2.77 10.38
C PRO A 150 15.91 -2.81 10.13
N LYS A 151 16.45 -1.72 9.61
CA LYS A 151 17.90 -1.55 9.39
C LYS A 151 18.64 -1.36 10.70
#